data_AF-A0AAD7C024-F1
#
_entry.id   AF-A0AAD7C024-F1
#
_cell.length_a   1.000
_cell.length_b   1.000
_cell.length_c   1.000
_cell.angle_alpha   90.00
_cell.angle_beta   90.00
_cell.angle_gamma   90.00
#
_symmetry.space_group_name_H-M   'P 1'
#
loop_
_entity.id
_entity.type
_entity.pdbx_description
1 polymer ?
#
loop_
_entity_poly.entity_id
_entity_poly.type
_entity_poly.pdbx_seq_one_letter_code
_entity_poly.pdbx_strand_id
1 'polypeptide(L)'
;MSLTTRAPSPFAASSANGNCPHDLVLRSSDNVDFHVHKTVLFLNTPKSFHTVDDPASQSNASEASDNLHAGLPVARVKEPSAVLRRLLLLCYPQPIPSSAIDVLDHIHLVYRAAHAYNMRRVCDIIRSTLLSRIDADPYRVFAVACSLTLPDTARAAAVGTLKNPNALCSGEYEVSEFSLISGLCLTALCRFRNQCVHASCVAVDRHRYVANCPSDEATAAFGDLCWWSTKGHSRGCGATVAGTGRDCTLKSTGWFKLHMARVYDAVRDTPCSTAAAAAVLDYTACLPCISRCNLCVADAPKQLQVLAGILRTDVDAQVHTVAERWRF
;
A
#
# COMPACT_ATOMS: atom_id res chain seq x y z
N MET A 1 -22.62 -9.40 40.62
CA MET A 1 -22.41 -7.96 40.35
C MET A 1 -21.04 -7.80 39.73
N SER A 2 -20.95 -7.63 38.41
CA SER A 2 -19.67 -7.33 37.75
C SER A 2 -19.26 -5.91 38.10
N LEU A 3 -18.07 -5.72 38.66
CA LEU A 3 -17.55 -4.40 39.01
C LEU A 3 -17.33 -3.59 37.74
N THR A 4 -18.02 -2.44 37.61
CA THR A 4 -17.80 -1.50 36.52
C THR A 4 -16.54 -0.69 36.78
N THR A 5 -15.70 -0.56 35.75
CA THR A 5 -14.43 0.17 35.82
C THR A 5 -14.54 1.50 35.08
N ARG A 6 -13.86 2.55 35.55
CA ARG A 6 -13.88 3.86 34.85
C ARG A 6 -12.91 3.88 33.68
N ALA A 7 -13.33 4.46 32.56
CA ALA A 7 -12.43 4.70 31.43
C ALA A 7 -11.29 5.68 31.80
N PRO A 8 -10.10 5.53 31.19
CA PRO A 8 -9.04 6.52 31.31
C PRO A 8 -9.38 7.83 30.58
N SER A 9 -8.67 8.90 30.93
CA SER A 9 -8.73 10.20 30.23
C SER A 9 -8.63 10.04 28.70
N PRO A 10 -9.38 10.82 27.90
CA PRO A 10 -10.24 11.95 28.28
C PRO A 10 -11.71 11.58 28.59
N PHE A 11 -12.06 10.30 28.64
CA PHE A 11 -13.46 9.84 28.81
C PHE A 11 -13.79 9.39 30.24
N ALA A 12 -12.92 9.72 31.19
CA ALA A 12 -13.20 9.52 32.61
C ALA A 12 -14.37 10.41 33.06
N ALA A 13 -15.06 10.03 34.13
CA ALA A 13 -16.07 10.87 34.76
C ALA A 13 -15.46 12.24 35.11
N SER A 14 -15.91 13.30 34.44
CA SER A 14 -15.49 14.66 34.76
C SER A 14 -16.00 15.05 36.16
N SER A 15 -15.17 15.77 36.92
CA SER A 15 -15.64 16.46 38.12
C SER A 15 -16.66 17.52 37.71
N ALA A 16 -17.73 17.70 38.51
CA ALA A 16 -18.91 18.53 38.23
C ALA A 16 -18.65 20.04 37.94
N ASN A 17 -17.39 20.48 37.86
CA ASN A 17 -16.96 21.87 37.66
C ASN A 17 -16.27 22.14 36.30
N GLY A 18 -16.44 21.26 35.29
CA GLY A 18 -15.89 21.48 33.93
C GLY A 18 -16.85 22.25 33.01
N ASN A 19 -16.32 23.10 32.12
CA ASN A 19 -17.11 23.93 31.17
C ASN A 19 -17.99 23.14 30.16
N CYS A 20 -17.86 21.81 30.07
CA CYS A 20 -18.68 20.95 29.21
C CYS A 20 -18.96 19.61 29.93
N PRO A 21 -20.07 19.46 30.67
CA PRO A 21 -20.42 18.21 31.31
C PRO A 21 -20.86 17.16 30.29
N HIS A 22 -20.53 15.90 30.57
CA HIS A 22 -20.99 14.75 29.78
C HIS A 22 -22.49 14.50 29.99
N ASP A 23 -23.21 14.08 28.94
CA ASP A 23 -24.66 13.88 28.93
C ASP A 23 -25.07 12.41 28.64
N LEU A 24 -24.08 11.52 28.44
CA LEU A 24 -24.27 10.10 28.17
C LEU A 24 -23.10 9.27 28.71
N VAL A 25 -23.39 8.07 29.20
CA VAL A 25 -22.39 7.04 29.51
C VAL A 25 -22.50 5.90 28.51
N LEU A 26 -21.41 5.60 27.79
CA LEU A 26 -21.28 4.36 27.03
C LEU A 26 -20.59 3.30 27.87
N ARG A 27 -21.24 2.15 28.06
CA ARG A 27 -20.66 1.00 28.76
C ARG A 27 -20.19 -0.03 27.75
N SER A 28 -18.89 -0.35 27.76
CA SER A 28 -18.29 -1.38 26.92
C SER A 28 -18.68 -2.80 27.36
N SER A 29 -18.42 -3.80 26.51
CA SER A 29 -18.73 -5.21 26.82
C SER A 29 -17.90 -5.80 27.97
N ASP A 30 -16.74 -5.22 28.25
CA ASP A 30 -15.88 -5.50 29.40
C ASP A 30 -16.17 -4.58 30.61
N ASN A 31 -17.37 -3.98 30.67
CA ASN A 31 -17.89 -3.18 31.78
C ASN A 31 -17.06 -1.94 32.14
N VAL A 32 -16.49 -1.27 31.14
CA VAL A 32 -15.82 0.02 31.30
C VAL A 32 -16.76 1.15 30.89
N ASP A 33 -16.92 2.14 31.77
CA ASP A 33 -17.81 3.29 31.56
C ASP A 33 -17.06 4.49 30.97
N PHE A 34 -17.51 4.94 29.79
CA PHE A 34 -17.00 6.08 29.05
C PHE A 34 -18.01 7.23 29.11
N HIS A 35 -17.60 8.35 29.69
CA HIS A 35 -18.42 9.55 29.74
C HIS A 35 -18.22 10.36 28.44
N VAL A 36 -19.32 10.62 27.73
CA VAL A 36 -19.31 11.19 26.39
C VAL A 36 -20.41 12.25 26.21
N HIS A 37 -20.39 12.92 25.05
CA HIS A 37 -21.33 13.93 24.62
C HIS A 37 -22.17 13.39 23.46
N LYS A 38 -23.50 13.33 23.62
CA LYS A 38 -24.45 12.91 22.59
C LYS A 38 -24.24 13.70 21.31
N THR A 39 -24.03 15.02 21.42
CA THR A 39 -23.76 15.89 20.26
C THR A 39 -22.58 15.42 19.41
N VAL A 40 -21.47 15.00 20.04
CA VAL A 40 -20.28 14.55 19.31
C VAL A 40 -20.55 13.21 18.61
N LEU A 41 -21.23 12.28 19.29
CA LEU A 41 -21.63 11.02 18.66
C LEU A 41 -22.56 11.28 17.47
N PHE A 42 -23.54 12.16 17.66
CA PHE A 42 -24.52 12.51 16.65
C PHE A 42 -23.91 13.18 15.41
N LEU A 43 -22.88 14.00 15.57
CA LEU A 43 -22.14 14.58 14.45
C LEU A 43 -21.38 13.52 13.63
N ASN A 44 -21.10 12.35 14.21
CA ASN A 44 -20.35 11.28 13.58
C ASN A 44 -21.21 10.10 13.11
N THR A 45 -22.49 10.01 13.52
CA THR A 45 -23.43 8.95 13.13
C THR A 45 -24.57 9.49 12.24
N PRO A 46 -25.28 8.64 11.47
CA PRO A 46 -26.46 9.07 10.73
C PRO A 46 -27.58 9.58 11.63
N LYS A 47 -28.45 10.43 11.08
CA LYS A 47 -29.59 10.99 11.83
C LYS A 47 -30.58 9.95 12.35
N SER A 48 -30.65 8.79 11.70
CA SER A 48 -31.49 7.67 12.12
C SER A 48 -31.03 7.01 13.43
N PHE A 49 -29.81 7.27 13.88
CA PHE A 49 -29.31 6.82 15.19
C PHE A 49 -29.64 7.79 16.33
N HIS A 50 -30.22 8.96 16.05
CA HIS A 50 -30.55 9.95 17.09
C HIS A 50 -31.85 9.64 17.83
N THR A 51 -32.63 8.65 17.39
CA THR A 51 -33.90 8.23 18.02
C THR A 51 -33.72 7.35 19.25
N VAL A 52 -32.48 7.14 19.72
CA VAL A 52 -32.20 6.35 20.93
C VAL A 52 -32.66 7.07 22.21
N ASP A 53 -33.07 8.34 22.14
CA ASP A 53 -33.59 9.09 23.27
C ASP A 53 -34.94 9.75 22.95
N ASP A 54 -36.04 9.00 23.12
CA ASP A 54 -37.28 9.62 23.56
C ASP A 54 -37.67 8.99 24.92
N PRO A 55 -37.40 9.66 26.05
CA PRO A 55 -37.76 9.15 27.38
C PRO A 55 -39.28 8.97 27.57
N ALA A 56 -40.11 9.44 26.63
CA ALA A 56 -41.55 9.22 26.61
C ALA A 56 -41.97 7.78 26.24
N SER A 57 -41.07 6.91 25.76
CA SER A 57 -41.41 5.55 25.31
C SER A 57 -41.20 4.44 26.33
N GLN A 58 -40.64 4.73 27.52
CA GLN A 58 -40.42 3.72 28.57
C GLN A 58 -41.43 3.86 29.72
N SER A 59 -42.67 3.47 29.45
CA SER A 59 -43.67 3.22 30.48
C SER A 59 -43.36 1.89 31.18
N ASN A 60 -42.41 1.87 32.13
CA ASN A 60 -42.32 0.86 33.21
C ASN A 60 -41.33 1.34 34.29
N ALA A 61 -41.87 1.84 35.40
CA ALA A 61 -41.17 2.53 36.48
C ALA A 61 -40.35 1.62 37.43
N SER A 62 -40.08 0.37 37.05
CA SER A 62 -39.42 -0.63 37.91
C SER A 62 -38.00 -1.03 37.47
N GLU A 63 -37.53 -0.62 36.28
CA GLU A 63 -36.15 -0.88 35.78
C GLU A 63 -35.29 0.39 35.65
N ALA A 64 -35.83 1.56 36.02
CA ALA A 64 -35.21 2.87 35.76
C ALA A 64 -33.88 3.12 36.52
N SER A 65 -33.63 2.42 37.63
CA SER A 65 -32.42 2.63 38.43
C SER A 65 -31.16 1.99 37.84
N ASP A 66 -31.28 0.93 37.05
CA ASP A 66 -30.15 0.24 36.41
C ASP A 66 -29.69 0.91 35.11
N ASN A 67 -30.51 1.82 34.58
CA ASN A 67 -30.28 2.57 33.34
C ASN A 67 -29.64 3.94 33.57
N LEU A 68 -29.42 4.32 34.83
CA LEU A 68 -28.80 5.58 35.23
C LEU A 68 -27.50 5.33 35.98
N HIS A 69 -26.40 5.93 35.53
CA HIS A 69 -25.12 5.93 36.25
C HIS A 69 -24.73 7.37 36.59
N ALA A 70 -24.70 7.69 37.88
CA ALA A 70 -24.47 9.05 38.38
C ALA A 70 -25.46 10.10 37.81
N GLY A 71 -26.72 9.70 37.57
CA GLY A 71 -27.76 10.57 37.01
C GLY A 71 -27.74 10.72 35.49
N LEU A 72 -26.81 10.06 34.79
CA LEU A 72 -26.72 10.07 33.33
C LEU A 72 -27.29 8.78 32.71
N PRO A 73 -27.92 8.83 31.52
CA PRO A 73 -28.36 7.64 30.81
C PRO A 73 -27.16 6.76 30.43
N VAL A 74 -27.33 5.43 30.55
CA VAL A 74 -26.30 4.44 30.20
C VAL A 74 -26.72 3.67 28.95
N ALA A 75 -25.91 3.75 27.89
CA ALA A 75 -26.06 2.92 26.70
C ALA A 75 -24.96 1.86 26.64
N ARG A 76 -25.35 0.58 26.57
CA ARG A 76 -24.40 -0.55 26.48
C ARG A 76 -24.03 -0.81 25.03
N VAL A 77 -22.75 -1.05 24.77
CA VAL A 77 -22.22 -1.38 23.44
C VAL A 77 -21.50 -2.73 23.46
N LYS A 78 -21.37 -3.36 22.28
CA LYS A 78 -20.76 -4.69 22.13
C LYS A 78 -19.23 -4.65 22.10
N GLU A 79 -18.64 -3.49 21.79
CA GLU A 79 -17.20 -3.33 21.66
C GLU A 79 -16.50 -3.36 23.02
N PRO A 80 -15.32 -4.00 23.11
CA PRO A 80 -14.48 -3.91 24.29
C PRO A 80 -13.91 -2.50 24.46
N SER A 81 -13.54 -2.15 25.69
CA SER A 81 -13.05 -0.82 26.07
C SER A 81 -11.91 -0.31 25.20
N ALA A 82 -10.97 -1.17 24.80
CA ALA A 82 -9.84 -0.81 23.95
C ALA A 82 -10.27 -0.33 22.54
N VAL A 83 -11.29 -0.96 21.96
CA VAL A 83 -11.85 -0.59 20.64
C VAL A 83 -12.70 0.66 20.77
N LEU A 84 -13.59 0.69 21.77
CA LEU A 84 -14.47 1.82 22.02
C LEU A 84 -13.68 3.11 22.29
N ARG A 85 -12.61 3.03 23.08
CA ARG A 85 -11.75 4.19 23.36
C ARG A 85 -11.16 4.79 22.09
N ARG A 86 -10.59 3.95 21.21
CA ARG A 86 -10.00 4.41 19.94
C ARG A 86 -11.06 5.01 19.02
N LEU A 87 -12.23 4.37 18.94
CA LEU A 87 -13.35 4.88 18.17
C LEU A 87 -13.76 6.29 18.65
N LEU A 88 -13.90 6.47 19.96
CA LEU A 88 -14.25 7.75 20.56
C LEU A 88 -13.17 8.81 20.33
N LEU A 89 -11.88 8.48 20.44
CA LEU A 89 -10.80 9.42 20.14
C LEU A 89 -10.86 9.95 18.69
N LEU A 90 -11.33 9.14 17.73
CA LEU A 90 -11.49 9.55 16.34
C LEU A 90 -12.73 10.43 16.10
N CYS A 91 -13.73 10.35 16.98
CA CYS A 91 -14.95 11.15 16.91
C CYS A 91 -14.78 12.56 17.50
N TYR A 92 -13.87 12.72 18.47
CA TYR A 92 -13.70 13.97 19.21
C TYR A 92 -12.69 14.92 18.52
N PRO A 93 -12.95 16.23 18.53
CA PRO A 93 -12.04 17.25 17.99
C PRO A 93 -10.87 17.51 18.95
N GLN A 94 -10.06 16.49 19.19
CA GLN A 94 -8.81 16.56 19.96
C GLN A 94 -7.63 16.33 19.00
N PRO A 95 -6.41 16.80 19.33
CA PRO A 95 -5.23 16.38 18.62
C PRO A 95 -5.15 14.87 18.73
N ILE A 96 -5.36 14.15 17.63
CA ILE A 96 -5.26 12.69 17.62
C ILE A 96 -3.81 12.37 17.96
N PRO A 97 -3.49 11.81 19.15
CA PRO A 97 -2.12 11.45 19.43
C PRO A 97 -1.73 10.37 18.43
N SER A 98 -0.51 10.43 17.89
CA SER A 98 -0.02 9.45 16.91
C SER A 98 -0.30 8.01 17.36
N SER A 99 -0.16 7.74 18.66
CA SER A 99 -0.46 6.48 19.34
C SER A 99 -1.92 5.97 19.26
N ALA A 100 -2.91 6.81 18.94
CA ALA A 100 -4.30 6.37 18.77
C ALA A 100 -4.52 5.61 17.44
N ILE A 101 -3.65 5.85 16.47
CA ILE A 101 -3.70 5.30 15.11
C ILE A 101 -2.46 4.44 14.79
N ASP A 102 -1.37 4.58 15.57
CA ASP A 102 -0.05 4.04 15.21
C ASP A 102 0.05 2.51 15.19
N VAL A 103 -0.89 1.83 15.85
CA VAL A 103 -0.86 0.37 15.90
C VAL A 103 -1.90 -0.16 14.94
N LEU A 104 -1.45 -0.70 13.80
CA LEU A 104 -2.30 -1.50 12.89
C LEU A 104 -3.00 -2.63 13.67
N ASP A 105 -2.45 -3.07 14.79
CA ASP A 105 -3.09 -3.95 15.75
C ASP A 105 -4.42 -3.35 16.21
N HIS A 106 -5.48 -4.13 16.02
CA HIS A 106 -6.87 -3.77 16.34
C HIS A 106 -7.50 -2.67 15.46
N ILE A 107 -6.77 -2.07 14.49
CA ILE A 107 -7.38 -1.07 13.60
C ILE A 107 -8.57 -1.66 12.82
N HIS A 108 -8.49 -2.96 12.50
CA HIS A 108 -9.56 -3.69 11.85
C HIS A 108 -10.82 -3.80 12.74
N LEU A 109 -10.67 -3.93 14.06
CA LEU A 109 -11.79 -3.94 15.00
C LEU A 109 -12.44 -2.57 15.10
N VAL A 110 -11.63 -1.50 15.16
CA VAL A 110 -12.12 -0.12 15.20
C VAL A 110 -12.88 0.21 13.90
N TYR A 111 -12.35 -0.19 12.74
CA TYR A 111 -13.04 0.00 11.47
C TYR A 111 -14.38 -0.75 11.43
N ARG A 112 -14.42 -2.02 11.86
CA ARG A 112 -15.66 -2.80 11.89
C ARG A 112 -16.72 -2.16 12.80
N ALA A 113 -16.31 -1.64 13.95
CA ALA A 113 -17.20 -0.90 14.85
C ALA A 113 -17.70 0.40 14.21
N ALA A 114 -16.80 1.21 13.65
CA ALA A 114 -17.16 2.44 12.94
C ALA A 114 -18.13 2.18 11.79
N HIS A 115 -17.88 1.13 11.00
CA HIS A 115 -18.75 0.71 9.91
C HIS A 115 -20.12 0.25 10.43
N ALA A 116 -20.17 -0.56 11.49
CA ALA A 116 -21.42 -1.00 12.11
C ALA A 116 -22.27 0.19 12.64
N TYR A 117 -21.61 1.22 13.14
CA TYR A 117 -22.25 2.46 13.60
C TYR A 117 -22.44 3.51 12.50
N ASN A 118 -22.16 3.17 11.24
CA ASN A 118 -22.25 4.07 10.09
C ASN A 118 -21.45 5.38 10.26
N MET A 119 -20.33 5.32 10.98
CA MET A 119 -19.43 6.45 11.23
C MET A 119 -18.48 6.69 10.06
N ARG A 120 -19.03 7.20 8.95
CA ARG A 120 -18.30 7.38 7.67
C ARG A 120 -16.98 8.12 7.82
N ARG A 121 -16.97 9.24 8.57
CA ARG A 121 -15.76 10.05 8.82
C ARG A 121 -14.64 9.22 9.44
N VAL A 122 -14.97 8.37 10.42
CA VAL A 122 -13.99 7.51 11.10
C VAL A 122 -13.45 6.44 10.15
N CYS A 123 -14.32 5.83 9.34
CA CYS A 123 -13.90 4.89 8.29
C CYS A 123 -12.96 5.55 7.28
N ASP A 124 -13.22 6.80 6.89
CA ASP A 124 -12.38 7.56 5.96
C ASP A 124 -11.00 7.89 6.57
N ILE A 125 -10.95 8.26 7.85
CA ILE A 125 -9.68 8.49 8.58
C ILE A 125 -8.83 7.22 8.60
N ILE A 126 -9.45 6.07 8.92
CA ILE A 126 -8.74 4.79 8.94
C ILE A 126 -8.24 4.42 7.55
N ARG A 127 -9.06 4.58 6.50
CA ARG A 127 -8.64 4.34 5.12
C ARG A 127 -7.45 5.21 4.72
N SER A 128 -7.50 6.50 5.02
CA SER A 128 -6.40 7.44 4.76
C SER A 128 -5.11 7.03 5.48
N THR A 129 -5.23 6.59 6.74
CA THR A 129 -4.10 6.08 7.52
C THR A 129 -3.49 4.82 6.88
N LEU A 130 -4.32 3.87 6.46
CA LEU A 130 -3.83 2.65 5.81
C LEU A 130 -3.04 3.00 4.55
N LEU A 131 -3.54 3.93 3.74
CA LEU A 131 -2.85 4.41 2.54
C LEU A 131 -1.51 5.08 2.87
N SER A 132 -1.43 5.91 3.91
CA SER A 132 -0.18 6.60 4.28
C SER A 132 0.90 5.66 4.82
N ARG A 133 0.54 4.44 5.26
CA ARG A 133 1.46 3.43 5.77
C ARG A 133 1.94 2.42 4.72
N ILE A 134 1.45 2.49 3.48
CA ILE A 134 1.82 1.53 2.42
C ILE A 134 3.33 1.46 2.20
N ASP A 135 4.02 2.60 2.20
CA ASP A 135 5.47 2.62 1.94
C ASP A 135 6.28 2.05 3.11
N ALA A 136 5.77 2.17 4.34
CA ALA A 136 6.44 1.62 5.53
C ALA A 136 6.18 0.12 5.68
N ASP A 137 4.94 -0.32 5.42
CA ASP A 137 4.53 -1.70 5.69
C ASP A 137 3.40 -2.16 4.75
N PRO A 138 3.70 -2.46 3.48
CA PRO A 138 2.68 -2.77 2.48
C PRO A 138 1.99 -4.12 2.75
N TYR A 139 2.70 -5.09 3.35
CA TYR A 139 2.14 -6.42 3.61
C TYR A 139 1.12 -6.40 4.75
N ARG A 140 1.40 -5.69 5.86
CA ARG A 140 0.40 -5.53 6.94
C ARG A 140 -0.80 -4.74 6.44
N VAL A 141 -0.58 -3.66 5.69
CA VAL A 141 -1.69 -2.86 5.12
C VAL A 141 -2.54 -3.72 4.17
N PHE A 142 -1.92 -4.55 3.33
CA PHE A 142 -2.65 -5.49 2.47
C PHE A 142 -3.54 -6.44 3.28
N ALA A 143 -2.99 -7.06 4.31
CA ALA A 143 -3.72 -8.01 5.16
C ALA A 143 -4.93 -7.36 5.84
N VAL A 144 -4.72 -6.17 6.43
CA VAL A 144 -5.79 -5.40 7.05
C VAL A 144 -6.84 -5.02 6.02
N ALA A 145 -6.45 -4.48 4.86
CA ALA A 145 -7.37 -4.06 3.81
C ALA A 145 -8.23 -5.22 3.28
N CYS A 146 -7.64 -6.40 3.08
CA CYS A 146 -8.40 -7.61 2.72
C CYS A 146 -9.38 -8.02 3.82
N SER A 147 -8.96 -8.02 5.10
CA SER A 147 -9.83 -8.37 6.23
C SER A 147 -11.02 -7.42 6.43
N LEU A 148 -10.90 -6.21 5.88
CA LEU A 148 -11.88 -5.13 5.92
C LEU A 148 -12.65 -4.96 4.61
N THR A 149 -12.43 -5.83 3.61
CA THR A 149 -13.05 -5.75 2.27
C THR A 149 -12.86 -4.39 1.60
N LEU A 150 -11.63 -3.85 1.66
CA LEU A 150 -11.23 -2.58 1.06
C LEU A 150 -10.40 -2.82 -0.21
N PRO A 151 -11.03 -3.08 -1.38
CA PRO A 151 -10.34 -3.54 -2.58
C PRO A 151 -9.32 -2.53 -3.10
N ASP A 152 -9.62 -1.24 -3.04
CA ASP A 152 -8.72 -0.19 -3.54
C ASP A 152 -7.48 -0.03 -2.66
N THR A 153 -7.65 -0.07 -1.34
CA THR A 153 -6.53 -0.06 -0.38
C THR A 153 -5.70 -1.33 -0.49
N ALA A 154 -6.34 -2.50 -0.65
CA ALA A 154 -5.64 -3.77 -0.85
C ALA A 154 -4.82 -3.75 -2.15
N ARG A 155 -5.37 -3.22 -3.24
CA ARG A 155 -4.65 -3.06 -4.51
C ARG A 155 -3.46 -2.11 -4.39
N ALA A 156 -3.65 -0.95 -3.77
CA ALA A 156 -2.57 0.01 -3.55
C ALA A 156 -1.44 -0.61 -2.69
N ALA A 157 -1.81 -1.34 -1.64
CA ALA A 157 -0.84 -2.04 -0.78
C ALA A 157 -0.12 -3.16 -1.54
N ALA A 158 -0.83 -3.94 -2.36
CA ALA A 158 -0.23 -4.98 -3.21
C ALA A 158 0.80 -4.38 -4.18
N VAL A 159 0.52 -3.24 -4.82
CA VAL A 159 1.50 -2.50 -5.62
C VAL A 159 2.69 -2.04 -4.75
N GLY A 160 2.44 -1.57 -3.54
CA GLY A 160 3.48 -1.23 -2.57
C GLY A 160 4.44 -2.39 -2.26
N THR A 161 3.95 -3.64 -2.21
CA THR A 161 4.81 -4.82 -1.98
C THR A 161 5.84 -5.05 -3.09
N LEU A 162 5.59 -4.54 -4.30
CA LEU A 162 6.50 -4.69 -5.44
C LEU A 162 7.80 -3.89 -5.29
N LYS A 163 7.82 -2.89 -4.39
CA LYS A 163 8.99 -2.06 -4.09
C LYS A 163 10.06 -2.80 -3.27
N ASN A 164 9.72 -3.96 -2.71
CA ASN A 164 10.61 -4.79 -1.92
C ASN A 164 10.83 -6.14 -2.61
N PRO A 165 11.95 -6.82 -2.33
CA PRO A 165 12.12 -8.24 -2.65
C PRO A 165 10.97 -9.08 -2.08
N ASN A 166 10.83 -10.31 -2.58
CA ASN A 166 9.70 -11.17 -2.20
C ASN A 166 9.84 -11.69 -0.75
N ALA A 167 9.42 -10.87 0.22
CA ALA A 167 9.48 -11.17 1.65
C ALA A 167 8.58 -12.36 2.07
N LEU A 168 7.53 -12.67 1.30
CA LEU A 168 6.68 -13.82 1.59
C LEU A 168 7.42 -15.16 1.49
N CYS A 169 8.51 -15.21 0.74
CA CYS A 169 9.30 -16.42 0.53
C CYS A 169 10.59 -16.46 1.37
N SER A 170 11.02 -15.35 1.98
CA SER A 170 12.29 -15.30 2.72
C SER A 170 12.21 -15.74 4.18
N GLY A 171 11.01 -15.73 4.78
CA GLY A 171 10.82 -16.12 6.20
C GLY A 171 11.38 -15.11 7.20
N GLU A 172 11.93 -13.99 6.74
CA GLU A 172 12.54 -12.92 7.56
C GLU A 172 11.49 -11.95 8.14
N TYR A 173 10.23 -12.12 7.77
CA TYR A 173 9.19 -11.13 7.98
C TYR A 173 7.88 -11.78 8.44
N GLU A 174 7.58 -11.66 9.73
CA GLU A 174 6.35 -12.16 10.33
C GLU A 174 5.29 -11.05 10.38
N VAL A 175 4.18 -11.27 9.67
CA VAL A 175 3.04 -10.35 9.63
C VAL A 175 1.90 -10.95 10.43
N SER A 176 1.67 -10.42 11.64
CA SER A 176 0.62 -10.91 12.53
C SER A 176 -0.77 -10.78 11.89
N GLU A 177 -1.01 -9.73 11.09
CA GLU A 177 -2.30 -9.50 10.43
C GLU A 177 -2.65 -10.52 9.35
N PHE A 178 -1.71 -11.38 8.92
CA PHE A 178 -2.06 -12.49 8.03
C PHE A 178 -2.99 -13.51 8.69
N SER A 179 -3.05 -13.55 10.04
CA SER A 179 -4.05 -14.36 10.74
C SER A 179 -5.49 -13.85 10.53
N LEU A 180 -5.67 -12.62 10.02
CA LEU A 180 -6.98 -12.01 9.77
C LEU A 180 -7.57 -12.39 8.41
N ILE A 181 -6.79 -13.00 7.52
CA ILE A 181 -7.17 -13.29 6.14
C ILE A 181 -7.08 -14.78 5.84
N SER A 182 -7.79 -15.22 4.80
CA SER A 182 -7.65 -16.59 4.31
C SER A 182 -6.35 -16.75 3.50
N GLY A 183 -5.85 -17.99 3.41
CA GLY A 183 -4.73 -18.32 2.52
C GLY A 183 -5.00 -18.01 1.03
N LEU A 184 -6.28 -17.85 0.64
CA LEU A 184 -6.65 -17.42 -0.71
C LEU A 184 -6.21 -15.98 -1.00
N CYS A 185 -6.27 -15.08 -0.01
CA CYS A 185 -5.81 -13.70 -0.16
C CYS A 185 -4.29 -13.65 -0.39
N LEU A 186 -3.52 -14.46 0.34
CA LEU A 186 -2.08 -14.59 0.14
C LEU A 186 -1.75 -15.21 -1.22
N THR A 187 -2.48 -16.25 -1.62
CA THR A 187 -2.32 -16.86 -2.93
C THR A 187 -2.61 -15.86 -4.05
N ALA A 188 -3.63 -15.02 -3.87
CA ALA A 188 -3.95 -13.93 -4.81
C ALA A 188 -2.81 -12.90 -4.87
N LEU A 189 -2.24 -12.49 -3.73
CA LEU A 189 -1.09 -11.57 -3.71
C LEU A 189 0.14 -12.15 -4.43
N CYS A 190 0.45 -13.43 -4.22
CA CYS A 190 1.55 -14.10 -4.93
C CYS A 190 1.32 -14.13 -6.45
N ARG A 191 0.09 -14.45 -6.90
CA ARG A 191 -0.23 -14.43 -8.33
C ARG A 191 -0.16 -13.02 -8.91
N PHE A 192 -0.65 -12.02 -8.19
CA PHE A 192 -0.55 -10.61 -8.56
C PHE A 192 0.92 -10.22 -8.80
N ARG A 193 1.78 -10.49 -7.82
CA ARG A 193 3.23 -10.23 -7.93
C ARG A 193 3.82 -10.92 -9.16
N ASN A 194 3.54 -12.20 -9.36
CA ASN A 194 4.06 -12.97 -10.49
C ASN A 194 3.64 -12.39 -11.85
N GLN A 195 2.40 -11.87 -11.96
CA GLN A 195 1.97 -11.19 -13.19
C GLN A 195 2.68 -9.86 -13.39
N CYS A 196 2.88 -9.06 -12.34
CA CYS A 196 3.67 -7.84 -12.42
C CYS A 196 5.13 -8.13 -12.81
N VAL A 197 5.75 -9.15 -12.22
CA VAL A 197 7.09 -9.62 -12.60
C VAL A 197 7.14 -9.99 -14.07
N HIS A 198 6.23 -10.84 -14.53
CA HIS A 198 6.19 -11.27 -15.92
C HIS A 198 6.04 -10.10 -16.89
N ALA A 199 5.05 -9.21 -16.66
CA ALA A 199 4.81 -8.07 -17.52
C ALA A 199 6.00 -7.09 -17.56
N SER A 200 6.61 -6.83 -16.39
CA SER A 200 7.79 -5.96 -16.28
C SER A 200 9.01 -6.56 -16.97
N CYS A 201 9.25 -7.86 -16.79
CA CYS A 201 10.34 -8.58 -17.47
C CYS A 201 10.18 -8.56 -19.00
N VAL A 202 8.95 -8.76 -19.50
CA VAL A 202 8.64 -8.65 -20.93
C VAL A 202 8.94 -7.24 -21.43
N ALA A 203 8.63 -6.19 -20.66
CA ALA A 203 8.97 -4.82 -21.02
C ALA A 203 10.50 -4.61 -21.10
N VAL A 204 11.27 -5.14 -20.15
CA VAL A 204 12.75 -5.10 -20.18
C VAL A 204 13.29 -5.82 -21.42
N ASP A 205 12.76 -6.98 -21.76
CA ASP A 205 13.23 -7.77 -22.90
C ASP A 205 12.97 -7.09 -24.27
N ARG A 206 11.94 -6.24 -24.38
CA ARG A 206 11.72 -5.42 -25.59
C ARG A 206 12.90 -4.49 -25.91
N HIS A 207 13.63 -4.06 -24.87
CA HIS A 207 14.81 -3.20 -25.02
C HIS A 207 16.11 -4.01 -25.19
N ARG A 208 16.05 -5.33 -24.98
CA ARG A 208 17.19 -6.25 -25.13
C ARG A 208 17.40 -6.68 -26.58
N TYR A 209 16.32 -6.81 -27.35
CA TYR A 209 16.33 -7.26 -28.74
C TYR A 209 15.47 -6.34 -29.63
N VAL A 210 16.05 -5.83 -30.72
CA VAL A 210 15.28 -5.26 -31.84
C VAL A 210 15.09 -6.38 -32.86
N ALA A 211 13.91 -7.00 -32.87
CA ALA A 211 13.52 -7.95 -33.92
C ALA A 211 12.93 -7.17 -35.10
N ASN A 212 13.22 -7.63 -36.33
CA ASN A 212 12.92 -6.97 -37.60
C ASN A 212 13.58 -5.60 -37.73
N CYS A 213 14.75 -5.56 -38.38
CA CYS A 213 15.38 -4.31 -38.80
C CYS A 213 14.32 -3.46 -39.50
N PRO A 214 13.91 -2.33 -38.91
CA PRO A 214 12.82 -1.59 -39.47
C PRO A 214 13.33 -0.84 -40.70
N SER A 215 12.44 -0.51 -41.64
CA SER A 215 12.76 0.37 -42.76
C SER A 215 13.50 1.62 -42.28
N ASP A 216 14.30 2.23 -43.16
CA ASP A 216 15.30 3.29 -42.91
C ASP A 216 14.87 4.42 -41.93
N GLU A 217 13.58 4.64 -41.70
CA GLU A 217 12.98 5.61 -40.77
C GLU A 217 13.10 5.24 -39.28
N ALA A 218 13.08 3.96 -38.90
CA ALA A 218 13.18 3.57 -37.48
C ALA A 218 14.63 3.31 -37.03
N THR A 219 15.56 3.13 -37.97
CA THR A 219 16.99 3.33 -37.72
C THR A 219 17.32 4.77 -37.33
N ALA A 220 16.47 5.77 -37.63
CA ALA A 220 16.70 7.15 -37.18
C ALA A 220 16.48 7.35 -35.66
N ALA A 221 15.70 6.47 -35.01
CA ALA A 221 15.46 6.53 -33.55
C ALA A 221 16.43 5.64 -32.74
N PHE A 222 16.93 4.55 -33.33
CA PHE A 222 17.85 3.58 -32.68
C PHE A 222 19.31 3.68 -33.16
N GLY A 223 19.57 4.40 -34.25
CA GLY A 223 20.87 4.47 -34.93
C GLY A 223 21.99 5.14 -34.15
N ASP A 224 21.66 5.87 -33.08
CA ASP A 224 22.65 6.60 -32.28
C ASP A 224 23.03 5.89 -30.98
N LEU A 225 22.39 4.76 -30.62
CA LEU A 225 22.74 4.04 -29.39
C LEU A 225 24.06 3.28 -29.54
N CYS A 226 25.00 3.54 -28.64
CA CYS A 226 26.36 3.01 -28.71
C CYS A 226 26.45 1.49 -28.56
N TRP A 227 25.40 0.82 -28.05
CA TRP A 227 25.36 -0.64 -27.96
C TRP A 227 24.66 -1.30 -29.14
N TRP A 228 24.05 -0.54 -30.06
CA TRP A 228 23.47 -1.01 -31.33
C TRP A 228 24.26 -0.56 -32.56
N SER A 229 25.12 0.46 -32.41
CA SER A 229 25.94 0.98 -33.50
C SER A 229 26.88 -0.09 -34.07
N THR A 230 26.98 -0.12 -35.40
CA THR A 230 27.94 -0.97 -36.14
C THR A 230 29.20 -0.21 -36.53
N LYS A 231 29.27 1.11 -36.26
CA LYS A 231 30.37 2.01 -36.63
C LYS A 231 30.95 2.69 -35.40
N GLY A 232 32.20 3.17 -35.49
CA GLY A 232 32.85 3.96 -34.42
C GLY A 232 33.36 3.16 -33.23
N HIS A 233 33.20 1.83 -33.22
CA HIS A 233 33.72 0.96 -32.17
C HIS A 233 35.22 0.70 -32.29
N SER A 234 35.92 0.64 -31.15
CA SER A 234 37.29 0.11 -31.08
C SER A 234 37.31 -1.39 -31.40
N ARG A 235 38.46 -1.91 -31.88
CA ARG A 235 38.61 -3.34 -32.26
C ARG A 235 38.18 -4.26 -31.11
N GLY A 236 37.33 -5.23 -31.42
CA GLY A 236 36.85 -6.25 -30.45
C GLY A 236 35.67 -5.83 -29.57
N CYS A 237 35.13 -4.61 -29.71
CA CYS A 237 33.98 -4.13 -28.94
C CYS A 237 32.60 -4.52 -29.53
N GLY A 238 32.58 -4.89 -30.81
CA GLY A 238 31.43 -4.71 -31.71
C GLY A 238 30.10 -5.39 -31.35
N ALA A 239 29.01 -4.68 -31.66
CA ALA A 239 27.72 -5.23 -32.04
C ALA A 239 27.84 -5.94 -33.41
N THR A 240 27.09 -7.01 -33.64
CA THR A 240 27.12 -7.76 -34.92
C THR A 240 25.75 -7.80 -35.55
N VAL A 241 25.68 -7.68 -36.88
CA VAL A 241 24.45 -7.90 -37.63
C VAL A 241 24.42 -9.36 -38.08
N ALA A 242 23.36 -10.08 -37.74
CA ALA A 242 23.12 -11.43 -38.25
C ALA A 242 21.98 -11.37 -39.30
N GLY A 243 22.26 -11.84 -40.52
CA GLY A 243 21.31 -11.82 -41.64
C GLY A 243 21.46 -10.58 -42.54
N THR A 244 20.90 -10.65 -43.75
CA THR A 244 20.86 -9.57 -44.75
C THR A 244 19.43 -9.37 -45.22
N GLY A 245 18.95 -8.12 -45.30
CA GLY A 245 17.60 -7.80 -45.79
C GLY A 245 16.53 -7.75 -44.68
N ARG A 246 15.28 -8.15 -44.98
CA ARG A 246 14.12 -8.08 -44.07
C ARG A 246 14.24 -8.96 -42.81
N ASP A 247 15.13 -9.94 -42.81
CA ASP A 247 15.39 -10.87 -41.70
C ASP A 247 16.72 -10.55 -40.98
N CYS A 248 17.06 -9.27 -40.85
CA CYS A 248 18.23 -8.80 -40.13
C CYS A 248 17.96 -8.74 -38.62
N THR A 249 18.82 -9.41 -37.83
CA THR A 249 18.87 -9.31 -36.36
C THR A 249 20.10 -8.54 -35.95
N LEU A 250 19.91 -7.32 -35.44
CA LEU A 250 20.99 -6.57 -34.79
C LEU A 250 21.30 -7.20 -33.42
N LYS A 251 22.55 -7.57 -33.20
CA LYS A 251 23.03 -8.08 -31.92
C LYS A 251 23.82 -6.98 -31.24
N SER A 252 23.34 -6.52 -30.09
CA SER A 252 24.01 -5.52 -29.27
C SER A 252 25.41 -5.95 -28.80
N THR A 253 26.19 -4.98 -28.30
CA THR A 253 27.51 -5.23 -27.71
C THR A 253 27.44 -6.26 -26.57
N GLY A 254 28.50 -7.04 -26.38
CA GLY A 254 28.54 -8.09 -25.36
C GLY A 254 28.31 -7.57 -23.94
N TRP A 255 28.87 -6.39 -23.61
CA TRP A 255 28.68 -5.78 -22.30
C TRP A 255 27.23 -5.38 -22.05
N PHE A 256 26.53 -4.86 -23.06
CA PHE A 256 25.15 -4.41 -22.91
C PHE A 256 24.20 -5.60 -22.72
N LYS A 257 24.45 -6.71 -23.40
CA LYS A 257 23.68 -7.96 -23.17
C LYS A 257 23.80 -8.46 -21.74
N LEU A 258 25.01 -8.45 -21.19
CA LEU A 258 25.26 -8.83 -19.80
C LEU A 258 24.59 -7.84 -18.84
N HIS A 259 24.68 -6.54 -19.14
CA HIS A 259 24.03 -5.49 -18.36
C HIS A 259 22.51 -5.67 -18.31
N MET A 260 21.87 -5.82 -19.47
CA MET A 260 20.41 -6.03 -19.55
C MET A 260 19.96 -7.34 -18.89
N ALA A 261 20.80 -8.39 -18.85
CA ALA A 261 20.50 -9.58 -18.06
C ALA A 261 20.48 -9.29 -16.54
N ARG A 262 21.42 -8.47 -16.04
CA ARG A 262 21.40 -8.01 -14.64
C ARG A 262 20.18 -7.14 -14.34
N VAL A 263 19.81 -6.24 -15.26
CA VAL A 263 18.58 -5.44 -15.14
C VAL A 263 17.35 -6.33 -15.08
N TYR A 264 17.27 -7.35 -15.94
CA TYR A 264 16.20 -8.33 -15.93
C TYR A 264 16.10 -9.06 -14.58
N ASP A 265 17.23 -9.56 -14.06
CA ASP A 265 17.27 -10.24 -12.76
C ASP A 265 16.83 -9.32 -11.61
N ALA A 266 17.24 -8.06 -11.62
CA ALA A 266 16.84 -7.07 -10.63
C ALA A 266 15.32 -6.77 -10.68
N VAL A 267 14.75 -6.61 -11.88
CA VAL A 267 13.30 -6.40 -12.07
C VAL A 267 12.51 -7.66 -11.71
N ARG A 268 13.06 -8.85 -11.95
CA ARG A 268 12.44 -10.12 -11.54
C ARG A 268 12.32 -10.21 -10.02
N ASP A 269 13.37 -9.79 -9.30
CA ASP A 269 13.36 -9.79 -7.85
C ASP A 269 12.47 -8.68 -7.29
N THR A 270 12.62 -7.45 -7.79
CA THR A 270 11.89 -6.26 -7.36
C THR A 270 11.21 -5.58 -8.57
N PRO A 271 9.94 -5.95 -8.89
CA PRO A 271 9.23 -5.47 -10.08
C PRO A 271 8.65 -4.07 -9.87
N CYS A 272 9.52 -3.09 -9.64
CA CYS A 272 9.15 -1.68 -9.51
C CYS A 272 10.02 -0.80 -10.42
N SER A 273 9.47 0.34 -10.83
CA SER A 273 10.10 1.24 -11.79
C SER A 273 11.37 1.90 -11.26
N THR A 274 11.46 2.14 -9.95
CA THR A 274 12.66 2.65 -9.29
C THR A 274 13.78 1.62 -9.28
N ALA A 275 13.50 0.35 -8.99
CA ALA A 275 14.48 -0.73 -9.06
C ALA A 275 14.97 -0.97 -10.50
N ALA A 276 14.06 -0.96 -11.48
CA ALA A 276 14.41 -1.06 -12.89
C ALA A 276 15.38 0.05 -13.31
N ALA A 277 15.05 1.31 -13.01
CA ALA A 277 15.91 2.46 -13.34
C ALA A 277 17.25 2.42 -12.61
N ALA A 278 17.26 2.04 -11.32
CA ALA A 278 18.50 1.91 -10.54
C ALA A 278 19.41 0.82 -11.12
N ALA A 279 18.85 -0.34 -11.50
CA ALA A 279 19.61 -1.43 -12.10
C ALA A 279 20.23 -1.04 -13.45
N VAL A 280 19.53 -0.22 -14.25
CA VAL A 280 20.07 0.31 -15.52
C VAL A 280 21.27 1.22 -15.28
N LEU A 281 21.22 2.02 -14.21
CA LEU A 281 22.30 2.94 -13.85
C LEU A 281 23.47 2.25 -13.12
N ASP A 282 23.28 1.03 -12.60
CA ASP A 282 24.37 0.20 -12.04
C ASP A 282 25.12 -0.60 -13.13
N TYR A 283 25.80 0.11 -14.03
CA TYR A 283 26.64 -0.50 -15.06
C TYR A 283 28.11 -0.69 -14.61
N THR A 284 28.38 -0.68 -13.31
CA THR A 284 29.72 -0.79 -12.71
C THR A 284 30.46 -2.05 -13.18
N ALA A 285 29.77 -3.19 -13.20
CA ALA A 285 30.33 -4.46 -13.68
C ALA A 285 30.73 -4.44 -15.17
N CYS A 286 30.19 -3.50 -15.96
CA CYS A 286 30.46 -3.35 -17.38
C CYS A 286 31.56 -2.31 -17.68
N LEU A 287 32.00 -1.51 -16.71
CA LEU A 287 33.04 -0.49 -16.89
C LEU A 287 34.35 -1.01 -17.53
N PRO A 288 34.87 -2.21 -17.18
CA PRO A 288 36.07 -2.75 -17.84
C PRO A 288 35.89 -3.00 -19.34
N CYS A 289 34.66 -3.26 -19.79
CA CYS A 289 34.34 -3.46 -21.20
C CYS A 289 34.04 -2.12 -21.90
N ILE A 290 33.32 -1.22 -21.23
CA ILE A 290 32.97 0.11 -21.74
C ILE A 290 34.23 0.96 -21.98
N SER A 291 35.17 0.97 -21.02
CA SER A 291 36.41 1.76 -21.09
C SER A 291 37.37 1.35 -22.22
N ARG A 292 37.21 0.15 -22.79
CA ARG A 292 38.02 -0.35 -23.92
C ARG A 292 37.57 0.22 -25.27
N CYS A 293 36.47 0.96 -25.31
CA CYS A 293 35.90 1.49 -26.54
C CYS A 293 35.60 2.99 -26.42
N ASN A 294 36.14 3.77 -27.35
CA ASN A 294 36.00 5.24 -27.36
C ASN A 294 34.54 5.68 -27.52
N LEU A 295 33.75 4.96 -28.32
CA LEU A 295 32.32 5.25 -28.50
C LEU A 295 31.52 4.92 -27.22
N CYS A 296 31.72 3.72 -26.67
CA CYS A 296 30.95 3.29 -25.50
C CYS A 296 31.28 4.15 -24.27
N VAL A 297 32.54 4.52 -24.05
CA VAL A 297 32.91 5.36 -22.90
C VAL A 297 32.33 6.77 -23.00
N ALA A 298 32.19 7.31 -24.22
CA ALA A 298 31.64 8.64 -24.45
C ALA A 298 30.11 8.70 -24.28
N ASP A 299 29.40 7.69 -24.82
CA ASP A 299 27.96 7.77 -25.01
C ASP A 299 27.14 6.91 -24.05
N ALA A 300 27.68 5.78 -23.58
CA ALA A 300 26.92 4.84 -22.75
C ALA A 300 26.32 5.49 -21.49
N PRO A 301 27.05 6.33 -20.71
CA PRO A 301 26.47 6.93 -19.50
C PRO A 301 25.22 7.77 -19.77
N LYS A 302 25.24 8.62 -20.81
CA LYS A 302 24.11 9.48 -21.18
C LYS A 302 22.95 8.67 -21.71
N GLN A 303 23.23 7.68 -22.55
CA GLN A 303 22.20 6.84 -23.15
C GLN A 303 21.55 5.90 -22.13
N LEU A 304 22.30 5.39 -21.14
CA LEU A 304 21.75 4.60 -20.04
C LEU A 304 20.82 5.44 -19.15
N GLN A 305 21.07 6.74 -18.98
CA GLN A 305 20.13 7.63 -18.31
C GLN A 305 18.79 7.74 -19.06
N VAL A 306 18.83 7.85 -20.39
CA VAL A 306 17.62 7.85 -21.22
C VAL A 306 16.89 6.52 -21.11
N LEU A 307 17.60 5.40 -21.23
CA LEU A 307 17.03 4.06 -21.08
C LEU A 307 16.39 3.85 -19.70
N ALA A 308 17.02 4.33 -18.63
CA ALA A 308 16.47 4.26 -17.29
C ALA A 308 15.13 5.01 -17.16
N GLY A 309 14.98 6.15 -17.84
CA GLY A 309 13.72 6.89 -17.91
C GLY A 309 12.63 6.16 -18.70
N ILE A 310 12.99 5.52 -19.81
CA ILE A 310 12.07 4.71 -20.62
C ILE A 310 11.59 3.50 -19.81
N LEU A 311 12.51 2.73 -19.23
CA LEU A 311 12.17 1.54 -18.45
C LEU A 311 11.34 1.87 -17.20
N ARG A 312 11.56 3.04 -16.58
CA ARG A 312 10.71 3.51 -15.48
C ARG A 312 9.25 3.62 -15.93
N THR A 313 9.02 4.33 -17.03
CA THR A 313 7.68 4.55 -17.59
C THR A 313 7.03 3.24 -18.03
N ASP A 314 7.78 2.37 -18.71
CA ASP A 314 7.27 1.09 -19.21
C ASP A 314 6.88 0.15 -18.07
N VAL A 315 7.73 0.02 -17.05
CA VAL A 315 7.45 -0.84 -15.89
C VAL A 315 6.25 -0.31 -15.10
N ASP A 316 6.16 1.00 -14.85
CA ASP A 316 4.99 1.59 -14.20
C ASP A 316 3.70 1.33 -14.99
N ALA A 317 3.74 1.49 -16.32
CA ALA A 317 2.58 1.22 -17.17
C ALA A 317 2.15 -0.25 -17.14
N GLN A 318 3.11 -1.19 -17.13
CA GLN A 318 2.80 -2.62 -17.01
C GLN A 318 2.20 -2.95 -15.65
N VAL A 319 2.79 -2.47 -14.55
CA VAL A 319 2.28 -2.69 -13.19
C VAL A 319 0.88 -2.10 -13.04
N HIS A 320 0.66 -0.88 -13.54
CA HIS A 320 -0.64 -0.22 -13.53
C HIS A 320 -1.70 -1.05 -14.28
N THR A 321 -1.37 -1.54 -15.47
CA THR A 321 -2.29 -2.36 -16.29
C THR A 321 -2.69 -3.65 -15.57
N VAL A 322 -1.74 -4.30 -14.90
CA VAL A 322 -2.03 -5.49 -14.08
C VAL A 322 -2.91 -5.12 -12.90
N ALA A 323 -2.60 -4.04 -12.18
CA ALA A 323 -3.34 -3.59 -11.00
C ALA A 323 -4.81 -3.24 -11.30
N GLU A 324 -5.10 -2.52 -12.39
CA GLU A 324 -6.47 -2.17 -12.76
C GLU A 324 -7.37 -3.38 -13.02
N ARG A 325 -6.80 -4.43 -13.61
CA ARG A 325 -7.50 -5.66 -13.94
C ARG A 325 -7.62 -6.60 -12.75
N TRP A 326 -6.79 -6.40 -11.72
CA TRP A 326 -6.71 -7.29 -10.58
C TRP A 326 -7.85 -7.08 -9.59
N ARG A 327 -8.43 -8.20 -9.14
CA ARG A 327 -9.45 -8.25 -8.08
C ARG A 327 -9.01 -9.21 -7.00
N PHE A 328 -9.04 -8.72 -5.76
CA PHE A 328 -8.74 -9.48 -4.54
C PHE A 328 -10.02 -9.96 -3.88
#